data_AF-A0A7W3C8L2-F1
#
_entry.id   AF-A0A7W3C8L2-F1
#
_cell.length_a   1.000
_cell.length_b   1.000
_cell.length_c   1.000
_cell.angle_alpha   90.00
_cell.angle_beta   90.00
_cell.angle_gamma   90.00
#
_symmetry.space_group_name_H-M   'P 1'
#
loop_
_entity.id
_entity.type
_entity.pdbx_description
1 polymer ?
#
loop_
_entity_poly.entity_id
_entity_poly.type
_entity_poly.pdbx_seq_one_letter_code
_entity_poly.pdbx_strand_id
1 'polypeptide(L)'
;MKTSPQLETSPVKELVRAGHELAAAMGADTPIIEIAKLVSRLATELDVQSAMVRQLTASSAITDIIVERLRQQSDEGWTPKNDDIYKPGTLSTAAACYAARAFSTPAYKATIPQAWPWSPDWWKPTNPRRDLVKAGALIAAEIERIDRPSVQMKEVQHED
;
A
#
# COMPACT_ATOMS: atom_id res chain seq x y z
N MET A 1 -0.26 19.74 11.56
CA MET A 1 0.89 20.15 10.72
C MET A 1 2.18 19.99 11.53
N LYS A 2 2.79 18.80 11.45
CA LYS A 2 4.18 18.53 11.87
C LYS A 2 4.68 17.43 10.93
N THR A 3 5.37 17.83 9.88
CA THR A 3 6.16 16.91 9.05
C THR A 3 7.30 16.38 9.90
N SER A 4 7.28 15.08 10.20
CA SER A 4 8.36 14.42 10.93
C SER A 4 9.67 14.48 10.13
N PRO A 5 10.84 14.69 10.76
CA PRO A 5 12.06 15.17 10.09
C PRO A 5 12.93 14.08 9.45
N GLN A 6 12.39 12.89 9.15
CA GLN A 6 13.21 11.71 8.80
C GLN A 6 13.30 11.40 7.29
N LEU A 7 12.90 12.31 6.40
CA LEU A 7 12.80 12.04 4.95
C LEU A 7 13.86 12.71 4.06
N GLU A 8 14.84 13.41 4.62
CA GLU A 8 15.80 14.16 3.78
C GLU A 8 16.82 13.28 3.04
N THR A 9 17.12 12.07 3.51
CA THR A 9 17.95 11.09 2.78
C THR A 9 17.30 9.70 2.78
N SER A 10 16.15 9.56 2.12
CA SER A 10 15.55 8.23 1.91
C SER A 10 16.52 7.36 1.09
N PRO A 11 16.82 6.11 1.51
CA PRO A 11 17.68 5.18 0.78
C PRO A 11 17.30 5.03 -0.71
N VAL A 12 16.03 5.21 -1.06
CA VAL A 12 15.55 5.20 -2.45
C VAL A 12 16.19 6.34 -3.28
N LYS A 13 16.37 7.53 -2.69
CA LYS A 13 17.02 8.67 -3.37
C LYS A 13 18.48 8.36 -3.70
N GLU A 14 19.16 7.61 -2.83
CA GLU A 14 20.56 7.21 -3.03
C GLU A 14 20.71 6.20 -4.16
N LEU A 15 19.82 5.21 -4.22
CA LEU A 15 19.77 4.27 -5.33
C LEU A 15 19.51 4.98 -6.67
N VAL A 16 18.54 5.89 -6.71
CA VAL A 16 18.22 6.68 -7.92
C VAL A 16 19.41 7.54 -8.34
N ARG A 17 20.06 8.20 -7.38
CA ARG A 17 21.27 9.00 -7.64
C ARG A 17 22.40 8.15 -8.22
N ALA A 18 22.70 7.01 -7.61
CA ALA A 18 23.72 6.09 -8.10
C ALA A 18 23.41 5.59 -9.53
N GLY A 19 22.13 5.33 -9.83
CA GLY A 19 21.68 4.95 -11.16
C GLY A 19 21.89 6.06 -12.20
N HIS A 20 21.55 7.32 -11.87
CA HIS A 20 21.78 8.46 -12.75
C HIS A 20 23.27 8.72 -13.00
N GLU A 21 24.13 8.61 -11.97
CA GLU A 21 25.58 8.77 -12.11
C GLU A 21 26.16 7.71 -13.06
N LEU A 22 25.74 6.45 -12.93
CA LEU A 22 26.15 5.38 -13.84
C LEU A 22 25.69 5.66 -15.28
N ALA A 23 24.43 6.06 -15.47
CA ALA A 23 23.88 6.34 -16.80
C ALA A 23 24.63 7.49 -17.50
N ALA A 24 24.98 8.54 -16.76
CA ALA A 24 25.78 9.65 -17.29
C ALA A 24 27.18 9.20 -17.73
N ALA A 25 27.82 8.29 -16.98
CA ALA A 25 29.14 7.78 -17.31
C ALA A 25 29.17 6.89 -18.56
N MET A 26 28.09 6.19 -18.87
CA MET A 26 28.01 5.31 -20.05
C MET A 26 28.04 6.06 -21.40
N GLY A 27 27.62 7.34 -21.41
CA GLY A 27 27.63 8.19 -22.62
C GLY A 27 28.86 9.10 -22.74
N ALA A 28 29.78 9.04 -21.78
CA ALA A 28 30.97 9.88 -21.71
C ALA A 28 32.24 9.05 -21.96
N ASP A 29 33.37 9.73 -22.21
CA ASP A 29 34.70 9.10 -22.32
C ASP A 29 35.26 8.77 -20.92
N THR A 30 34.45 8.06 -20.14
CA THR A 30 34.74 7.72 -18.74
C THR A 30 35.57 6.45 -18.69
N PRO A 31 36.71 6.43 -17.98
CA PRO A 31 37.53 5.23 -17.85
C PRO A 31 36.74 4.05 -17.29
N ILE A 32 36.99 2.84 -17.81
CA ILE A 32 36.31 1.60 -17.39
C ILE A 32 36.38 1.39 -15.87
N ILE A 33 37.48 1.79 -15.23
CA ILE A 33 37.64 1.67 -13.77
C ILE A 33 36.67 2.56 -12.99
N GLU A 34 36.31 3.74 -13.51
CA GLU A 34 35.32 4.60 -12.89
C GLU A 34 33.90 4.06 -13.11
N ILE A 35 33.61 3.52 -14.30
CA ILE A 35 32.36 2.79 -14.56
C ILE A 35 32.21 1.61 -13.59
N ALA A 36 33.27 0.84 -13.35
CA ALA A 36 33.25 -0.28 -12.42
C ALA A 36 32.95 0.15 -10.97
N LYS A 37 33.49 1.29 -10.51
CA LYS A 37 33.17 1.86 -9.20
C LYS A 37 31.70 2.28 -9.12
N LEU A 38 31.17 2.92 -10.17
CA LEU A 38 29.77 3.33 -10.25
C LEU A 38 28.83 2.12 -10.20
N VAL A 39 29.13 1.05 -10.94
CA VAL A 39 28.38 -0.22 -10.88
C VAL A 39 28.44 -0.83 -9.48
N SER A 40 29.61 -0.85 -8.85
CA SER A 40 29.76 -1.39 -7.49
C SER A 40 28.95 -0.58 -6.47
N ARG A 41 28.93 0.76 -6.59
CA ARG A 41 28.10 1.62 -5.74
C ARG A 41 26.60 1.35 -5.96
N LEU A 42 26.16 1.23 -7.22
CA LEU A 42 24.77 0.92 -7.55
C LEU A 42 24.33 -0.42 -6.95
N ALA A 43 25.20 -1.44 -7.01
CA ALA A 43 24.92 -2.74 -6.40
C ALA A 43 24.76 -2.63 -4.88
N THR A 44 25.65 -1.92 -4.19
CA THR A 44 25.54 -1.68 -2.75
C THR A 44 24.23 -0.97 -2.38
N GLU A 45 23.85 0.07 -3.12
CA GLU A 45 22.57 0.77 -2.87
C GLU A 45 21.36 -0.13 -3.10
N LEU A 46 21.42 -1.02 -4.08
CA LEU A 46 20.36 -1.99 -4.37
C LEU A 46 20.23 -3.03 -3.24
N ASP A 47 21.34 -3.49 -2.68
CA ASP A 47 21.36 -4.40 -1.53
C ASP A 47 20.77 -3.73 -0.29
N VAL A 48 21.11 -2.47 -0.04
CA VAL A 48 20.53 -1.67 1.05
C VAL A 48 19.01 -1.54 0.88
N GLN A 49 18.52 -1.25 -0.33
CA GLN A 49 17.07 -1.21 -0.58
C GLN A 49 16.42 -2.57 -0.36
N SER A 50 17.04 -3.63 -0.87
CA SER A 50 16.52 -4.99 -0.75
C SER A 50 16.43 -5.45 0.70
N ALA A 51 17.43 -5.11 1.53
CA ALA A 51 17.43 -5.38 2.96
C ALA A 51 16.33 -4.60 3.68
N MET A 52 16.14 -3.31 3.34
CA MET A 52 15.09 -2.48 3.92
C MET A 52 13.69 -3.04 3.62
N VAL A 53 13.43 -3.40 2.36
CA VAL A 53 12.15 -4.02 1.97
C VAL A 53 11.91 -5.31 2.75
N ARG A 54 12.92 -6.19 2.83
CA ARG A 54 12.83 -7.45 3.61
C ARG A 54 12.53 -7.19 5.08
N GLN A 55 13.10 -6.15 5.67
CA GLN A 55 12.84 -5.77 7.06
C GLN A 55 11.40 -5.26 7.26
N LEU A 56 10.91 -4.42 6.35
CA LEU A 56 9.53 -3.91 6.39
C LEU A 56 8.49 -5.02 6.18
N THR A 57 8.81 -6.04 5.38
CA THR A 57 7.94 -7.18 5.10
C THR A 57 8.37 -8.46 5.82
N ALA A 58 9.12 -8.35 6.92
CA ALA A 58 9.65 -9.53 7.64
C ALA A 58 8.55 -10.38 8.29
N SER A 59 7.39 -9.78 8.55
CA SER A 59 6.23 -10.46 9.13
C SER A 59 5.35 -11.06 8.03
N SER A 60 5.13 -12.38 8.09
CA SER A 60 4.17 -13.05 7.19
C SER A 60 2.77 -12.45 7.28
N ALA A 61 2.37 -11.95 8.45
CA ALA A 61 1.08 -11.26 8.61
C ALA A 61 0.98 -9.95 7.84
N ILE A 62 2.05 -9.15 7.82
CA ILE A 62 2.09 -7.90 7.04
C ILE A 62 2.11 -8.21 5.55
N THR A 63 2.93 -9.18 5.14
CA THR A 63 2.99 -9.64 3.74
C THR A 63 1.63 -10.14 3.25
N ASP A 64 0.90 -10.92 4.06
CA ASP A 64 -0.43 -11.41 3.69
C ASP A 64 -1.46 -10.27 3.50
N ILE A 65 -1.38 -9.21 4.33
CA ILE A 65 -2.26 -8.03 4.20
C ILE A 65 -1.97 -7.30 2.88
N ILE A 66 -0.69 -7.11 2.55
CA ILE A 66 -0.28 -6.48 1.29
C ILE A 66 -0.77 -7.31 0.09
N VAL A 67 -0.53 -8.62 0.13
CA VAL A 67 -0.97 -9.55 -0.94
C VAL A 67 -2.50 -9.52 -1.09
N GLU A 68 -3.24 -9.48 0.02
CA GLU A 68 -4.70 -9.39 -0.07
C GLU A 68 -5.20 -8.07 -0.64
N ARG A 69 -4.58 -6.94 -0.27
CA ARG A 69 -4.92 -5.64 -0.86
C ARG A 69 -4.68 -5.62 -2.36
N LEU A 70 -3.55 -6.18 -2.82
CA LEU A 70 -3.24 -6.32 -4.24
C LEU A 70 -4.26 -7.21 -4.95
N ARG A 71 -4.62 -8.35 -4.36
CA ARG A 71 -5.64 -9.26 -4.91
C ARG A 71 -7.01 -8.60 -5.04
N GLN A 72 -7.44 -7.82 -4.03
CA GLN A 72 -8.70 -7.06 -4.09
C GLN A 72 -8.69 -6.06 -5.25
N GLN A 73 -7.55 -5.42 -5.51
CA GLN A 73 -7.38 -4.49 -6.63
C GLN A 73 -7.36 -5.20 -7.99
N SER A 74 -6.57 -6.27 -8.14
CA SER A 74 -6.35 -6.96 -9.42
C SER A 74 -7.50 -7.85 -9.84
N ASP A 75 -8.04 -8.64 -8.90
CA ASP A 75 -8.96 -9.72 -9.21
C ASP A 75 -10.41 -9.28 -9.08
N GLU A 76 -10.69 -8.37 -8.14
CA GLU A 76 -12.04 -7.91 -7.84
C GLU A 76 -12.29 -6.47 -8.33
N GLY A 77 -11.26 -5.78 -8.83
CA GLY A 77 -11.37 -4.43 -9.34
C GLY A 77 -11.62 -3.37 -8.26
N TRP A 78 -11.35 -3.66 -6.97
CA TRP A 78 -11.42 -2.69 -5.87
C TRP A 78 -10.23 -1.74 -5.92
N THR A 79 -10.19 -0.93 -6.98
CA THR A 79 -9.15 0.08 -7.18
C THR A 79 -9.31 1.22 -6.18
N PRO A 80 -8.26 1.99 -5.90
CA PRO A 80 -8.37 3.14 -5.01
C PRO A 80 -9.40 4.19 -5.47
N LYS A 81 -9.67 4.28 -6.79
CA LYS A 81 -10.75 5.12 -7.33
C LYS A 81 -12.14 4.57 -7.02
N ASN A 82 -12.31 3.25 -7.01
CA ASN A 82 -13.58 2.61 -6.65
C ASN A 82 -13.81 2.71 -5.14
N ASP A 83 -12.77 2.68 -4.32
CA ASP A 83 -12.86 2.91 -2.88
C ASP A 83 -13.42 4.31 -2.55
N ASP A 84 -13.06 5.32 -3.35
CA ASP A 84 -13.52 6.71 -3.20
C ASP A 84 -15.04 6.90 -3.46
N ILE A 85 -15.72 5.95 -4.12
CA ILE A 85 -17.18 6.06 -4.36
C ILE A 85 -18.00 5.86 -3.09
N TYR A 86 -17.39 5.24 -2.08
CA TYR A 86 -18.06 4.93 -0.83
C TYR A 86 -17.98 6.10 0.15
N LYS A 87 -18.99 6.20 1.01
CA LYS A 87 -18.99 7.18 2.11
C LYS A 87 -17.82 6.89 3.06
N PRO A 88 -17.22 7.93 3.69
CA PRO A 88 -16.19 7.74 4.70
C PRO A 88 -16.62 6.72 5.76
N GLY A 89 -15.71 5.81 6.12
CA GLY A 89 -15.95 4.75 7.10
C GLY A 89 -16.64 3.50 6.55
N THR A 90 -17.01 3.44 5.27
CA THR A 90 -17.60 2.22 4.67
C THR A 90 -16.60 1.06 4.69
N LEU A 91 -15.36 1.31 4.25
CA LEU A 91 -14.31 0.28 4.19
C LEU A 91 -13.88 -0.18 5.59
N SER A 92 -13.76 0.76 6.55
CA SER A 92 -13.46 0.40 7.94
C SER A 92 -14.60 -0.35 8.62
N THR A 93 -15.87 -0.08 8.26
CA THR A 93 -17.02 -0.84 8.73
C THR A 93 -16.99 -2.29 8.21
N ALA A 94 -16.69 -2.47 6.92
CA ALA A 94 -16.48 -3.80 6.34
C ALA A 94 -15.31 -4.54 7.01
N ALA A 95 -14.20 -3.84 7.28
CA ALA A 95 -13.07 -4.40 8.01
C ALA A 95 -13.46 -4.86 9.43
N ALA A 96 -14.22 -4.04 10.16
CA ALA A 96 -14.71 -4.38 11.50
C ALA A 96 -15.59 -5.63 11.48
N CYS A 97 -16.43 -5.80 10.45
CA CYS A 97 -17.22 -7.01 10.25
C CYS A 97 -16.34 -8.26 10.15
N TYR A 98 -15.29 -8.24 9.31
CA TYR A 98 -14.34 -9.35 9.23
C TYR A 98 -13.57 -9.58 10.53
N ALA A 99 -13.09 -8.51 11.17
CA ALA A 99 -12.33 -8.61 12.42
C ALA A 99 -13.17 -9.21 13.57
N ALA A 100 -14.42 -8.78 13.73
CA ALA A 100 -15.33 -9.31 14.75
C ALA A 100 -15.65 -10.80 14.54
N ARG A 101 -15.64 -11.26 13.28
CA ARG A 101 -15.93 -12.67 12.94
C ARG A 101 -14.75 -13.60 13.18
N ALA A 102 -13.54 -13.07 13.34
CA ALA A 102 -12.37 -13.89 13.61
C ALA A 102 -12.47 -14.67 14.94
N PHE A 103 -13.18 -14.13 15.94
CA PHE A 103 -13.39 -14.78 17.25
C PHE A 103 -14.69 -15.63 17.35
N SER A 104 -15.44 -15.75 16.25
CA SER A 104 -16.79 -16.30 16.25
C SER A 104 -16.86 -17.82 16.12
N THR A 105 -17.93 -18.45 16.63
CA THR A 105 -18.23 -19.87 16.39
C THR A 105 -18.50 -20.13 14.90
N PRO A 106 -18.31 -21.37 14.38
CA PRO A 106 -18.54 -21.68 12.96
C PRO A 106 -19.92 -21.25 12.44
N ALA A 107 -20.98 -21.44 13.23
CA ALA A 107 -22.33 -21.02 12.87
C ALA A 107 -22.45 -19.49 12.71
N TYR A 108 -21.78 -18.73 13.58
CA TYR A 108 -21.82 -17.27 13.58
C TYR A 108 -20.86 -16.63 12.55
N LYS A 109 -19.92 -17.41 12.00
CA LYS A 109 -19.06 -16.98 10.87
C LYS A 109 -19.87 -16.82 9.58
N ALA A 110 -20.80 -17.73 9.29
CA ALA A 110 -21.58 -17.72 8.06
C ALA A 110 -22.68 -16.65 8.01
N THR A 111 -23.08 -16.09 9.16
CA THR A 111 -24.07 -15.02 9.22
C THR A 111 -23.48 -13.70 8.76
N ILE A 112 -24.20 -13.01 7.88
CA ILE A 112 -23.82 -11.67 7.41
C ILE A 112 -24.04 -10.69 8.57
N PRO A 113 -23.01 -9.94 9.01
CA PRO A 113 -23.18 -8.93 10.05
C PRO A 113 -24.14 -7.83 9.59
N GLN A 114 -24.99 -7.33 10.50
CA GLN A 114 -25.94 -6.25 10.18
C GLN A 114 -25.25 -4.97 9.67
N ALA A 115 -24.04 -4.71 10.13
CA ALA A 115 -23.24 -3.56 9.72
C ALA A 115 -22.52 -3.77 8.37
N TRP A 116 -22.59 -4.96 7.76
CA TRP A 116 -21.94 -5.22 6.49
C TRP A 116 -22.48 -4.29 5.41
N PRO A 117 -21.64 -3.48 4.74
CA PRO A 117 -22.12 -2.37 3.91
C PRO A 117 -22.47 -2.74 2.47
N TRP A 118 -22.22 -3.99 2.05
CA TRP A 118 -22.35 -4.43 0.67
C TRP A 118 -23.32 -5.61 0.53
N SER A 119 -23.56 -6.03 -0.71
CA SER A 119 -24.42 -7.19 -0.98
C SER A 119 -23.92 -8.43 -0.21
N PRO A 120 -24.85 -9.26 0.30
CA PRO A 120 -24.59 -10.58 0.86
C PRO A 120 -23.57 -11.43 0.10
N ASP A 121 -23.57 -11.37 -1.24
CA ASP A 121 -22.71 -12.21 -2.08
C ASP A 121 -21.21 -11.89 -1.94
N TRP A 122 -20.90 -10.69 -1.42
CA TRP A 122 -19.53 -10.24 -1.13
C TRP A 122 -19.07 -10.58 0.27
N TRP A 123 -19.97 -11.07 1.12
CA TRP A 123 -19.62 -11.58 2.44
C TRP A 123 -19.05 -13.00 2.32
N LYS A 124 -17.72 -13.12 2.36
CA LYS A 124 -17.00 -14.38 2.13
C LYS A 124 -16.05 -14.70 3.30
N PRO A 125 -16.57 -14.93 4.52
CA PRO A 125 -15.73 -15.32 5.66
C PRO A 125 -15.05 -16.67 5.39
N THR A 126 -13.85 -16.88 5.93
CA THR A 126 -13.08 -18.10 5.66
C THR A 126 -12.61 -18.75 6.96
N ASN A 127 -11.70 -18.09 7.67
CA ASN A 127 -11.16 -18.55 8.94
C ASN A 127 -10.58 -17.34 9.69
N PRO A 128 -10.34 -17.46 11.01
CA PRO A 128 -9.95 -16.31 11.83
C PRO A 128 -8.75 -15.53 11.27
N ARG A 129 -7.69 -16.23 10.88
CA ARG A 129 -6.47 -15.60 10.37
C ARG A 129 -6.71 -14.93 9.02
N ARG A 130 -7.44 -15.58 8.10
CA ARG A 130 -7.73 -15.04 6.77
C ARG A 130 -8.71 -13.86 6.82
N ASP A 131 -9.66 -13.88 7.74
CA ASP A 131 -10.61 -12.79 7.91
C ASP A 131 -9.90 -11.56 8.50
N LEU A 132 -8.95 -11.74 9.42
CA LEU A 132 -8.08 -10.65 9.88
C LEU A 132 -7.21 -10.06 8.76
N VAL A 133 -6.76 -10.87 7.80
CA VAL A 133 -6.03 -10.36 6.61
C VAL A 133 -6.93 -9.49 5.75
N LYS A 134 -8.15 -9.95 5.46
CA LYS A 134 -9.15 -9.15 4.72
C LYS A 134 -9.48 -7.85 5.44
N ALA A 135 -9.64 -7.90 6.76
CA ALA A 135 -9.84 -6.72 7.59
C ALA A 135 -8.66 -5.75 7.50
N GLY A 136 -7.42 -6.25 7.60
CA GLY A 136 -6.21 -5.43 7.45
C GLY A 136 -6.11 -4.77 6.08
N ALA A 137 -6.43 -5.50 5.00
CA ALA A 137 -6.42 -4.96 3.64
C ALA A 137 -7.48 -3.85 3.46
N LEU A 138 -8.68 -4.03 4.03
CA LEU A 138 -9.74 -3.02 4.00
C LEU A 138 -9.42 -1.79 4.87
N ILE A 139 -8.70 -1.96 5.97
CA ILE A 139 -8.17 -0.85 6.77
C ILE A 139 -7.14 -0.06 5.97
N ALA A 140 -6.21 -0.74 5.29
CA ALA A 140 -5.24 -0.08 4.41
C ALA A 140 -5.95 0.71 3.30
N ALA A 141 -6.99 0.13 2.70
CA ALA A 141 -7.82 0.81 1.70
C ALA A 141 -8.47 2.11 2.24
N GLU A 142 -9.04 2.07 3.45
CA GLU A 142 -9.63 3.26 4.06
C GLU A 142 -8.57 4.33 4.40
N ILE A 143 -7.39 3.92 4.87
CA ILE A 143 -6.28 4.85 5.13
C ILE A 143 -5.83 5.52 3.83
N GLU A 144 -5.66 4.75 2.76
CA GLU A 144 -5.34 5.28 1.42
C GLU A 144 -6.40 6.28 0.93
N ARG A 145 -7.68 6.01 1.19
CA ARG A 145 -8.81 6.90 0.88
C ARG A 145 -8.75 8.21 1.70
N ILE A 146 -8.36 8.13 2.98
CA ILE A 146 -8.21 9.28 3.88
C ILE A 146 -7.00 10.15 3.50
N ASP A 147 -5.87 9.51 3.17
CA ASP A 147 -4.62 10.18 2.84
C ASP A 147 -4.63 10.81 1.44
N ARG A 148 -5.56 10.37 0.57
CA ARG A 148 -5.74 10.96 -0.75
C ARG A 148 -6.18 12.43 -0.60
N PRO A 149 -5.46 13.39 -1.21
CA PRO A 149 -5.89 14.78 -1.19
C PRO A 149 -7.27 14.88 -1.83
N SER A 150 -8.25 15.41 -1.09
CA SER A 150 -9.53 15.76 -1.66
C SER A 150 -9.29 16.80 -2.74
N VAL A 151 -9.59 16.47 -3.99
CA VAL A 151 -9.60 17.47 -5.07
C VAL A 151 -10.77 18.40 -4.76
N GLN A 152 -10.52 19.44 -3.97
CA GLN A 152 -11.41 20.59 -3.91
C GLN A 152 -11.34 21.23 -5.29
N MET A 153 -12.36 20.97 -6.11
CA MET A 153 -12.65 21.84 -7.24
C MET A 153 -12.88 23.23 -6.64
N LYS A 154 -11.89 24.11 -6.74
CA LYS A 154 -12.09 25.52 -6.49
C LYS A 154 -13.04 26.00 -7.58
N GLU A 155 -14.26 26.37 -7.20
CA GLU A 155 -15.14 27.18 -8.03
C GLU A 155 -14.32 28.36 -8.56
N VAL A 156 -14.16 28.41 -9.88
CA VAL A 156 -13.69 29.62 -10.56
C VAL A 156 -14.83 30.61 -10.43
N GLN A 157 -14.74 31.53 -9.47
CA GLN A 157 -15.58 32.71 -9.47
C GLN A 157 -15.29 33.46 -10.79
N HIS A 158 -16.25 33.43 -11.71
CA HIS A 158 -16.33 34.42 -12.77
C HIS A 158 -16.73 35.73 -12.10
N GLU A 159 -15.80 36.68 -12.02
CA GLU A 159 -16.15 38.09 -11.82
C GLU A 159 -16.48 38.68 -13.20
N ASP A 160 -17.70 39.22 -13.30
CA ASP A 160 -18.18 40.08 -14.39
C ASP A 160 -17.58 41.50 -14.28
#